data_AF-A0AAD5T938-F1
#
_entry.id   AF-A0AAD5T938-F1
#
_cell.length_a   1.000
_cell.length_b   1.000
_cell.length_c   1.000
_cell.angle_alpha   90.00
_cell.angle_beta   90.00
_cell.angle_gamma   90.00
#
_symmetry.space_group_name_H-M   'P 1'
#
loop_
_entity.id
_entity.type
_entity.pdbx_description
1 polymer ?
#
loop_
_entity_poly.entity_id
_entity_poly.type
_entity_poly.pdbx_seq_one_letter_code
_entity_poly.pdbx_strand_id
1 'polypeptide(L)' 'MQNRGYFCVPGDIDKVNELRIRLERGKYDVTGISDPHVASSLLKLWLREVAEPLIPADLYDDCINIRREATIPESEEDV' A
#
# COMPACT_ATOMS: atom_id res chain seq x y z
N MET A 1 10.67 -4.67 -18.27
CA MET A 1 9.71 -4.42 -17.18
C MET A 1 8.52 -3.66 -17.76
N GLN A 2 7.36 -4.30 -17.86
CA GLN A 2 6.15 -3.66 -18.39
C GLN A 2 5.45 -2.94 -17.23
N ASN A 3 5.48 -1.61 -17.24
CA ASN A 3 4.96 -0.71 -16.19
C ASN A 3 3.42 -0.68 -16.11
N ARG A 4 2.73 -1.82 -16.14
CA ARG A 4 1.27 -1.85 -15.88
C ARG A 4 1.09 -1.91 -14.36
N GLY A 5 0.38 -0.92 -13.80
CA GLY A 5 0.40 -0.56 -12.39
C GLY A 5 0.40 -1.75 -11.42
N TYR A 6 1.55 -2.02 -10.82
CA TYR A 6 1.79 -3.13 -9.87
C TYR A 6 0.76 -3.16 -8.74
N PHE A 7 0.27 -1.99 -8.31
CA PHE A 7 -0.70 -1.85 -7.23
C PHE A 7 -2.14 -1.60 -7.68
N CYS A 8 -2.37 -1.30 -8.96
CA CYS A 8 -3.71 -0.97 -9.48
C CYS A 8 -4.41 -2.20 -10.07
N VAL A 9 -3.64 -3.19 -10.54
CA VAL A 9 -4.19 -4.45 -11.05
C VAL A 9 -4.40 -5.41 -9.86
N PRO A 10 -5.62 -5.92 -9.65
CA PRO A 10 -5.84 -6.96 -8.65
C PRO A 10 -5.16 -8.26 -9.12
N GLY A 11 -4.36 -8.85 -8.23
CA GLY A 11 -3.82 -10.20 -8.44
C GLY A 11 -4.91 -11.25 -8.29
N ASP A 12 -4.64 -12.44 -8.79
CA ASP A 12 -5.50 -13.63 -8.64
C ASP A 12 -5.74 -13.94 -7.15
N ILE A 13 -7.01 -13.87 -6.73
CA ILE A 13 -7.42 -13.97 -5.32
C ILE A 13 -7.07 -15.35 -4.75
N ASP A 14 -7.19 -16.42 -5.54
CA ASP A 14 -6.89 -17.78 -5.08
C ASP A 14 -5.40 -17.92 -4.76
N LYS A 15 -4.54 -17.35 -5.61
CA LYS A 15 -3.08 -17.33 -5.39
C LYS A 15 -2.68 -16.42 -4.23
N VAL A 16 -3.38 -15.30 -4.03
CA VAL A 16 -3.16 -14.42 -2.87
C VAL A 16 -3.45 -15.17 -1.57
N ASN A 17 -4.56 -15.90 -1.51
CA ASN A 17 -4.93 -16.70 -0.34
C ASN A 17 -3.97 -17.87 -0.09
N GLU A 18 -3.53 -18.56 -1.16
CA GLU A 18 -2.51 -19.61 -1.03
C GLU A 18 -1.21 -19.07 -0.42
N LEU A 19 -0.72 -17.93 -0.91
CA LEU A 19 0.48 -17.27 -0.39
C LEU A 19 0.30 -16.77 1.04
N ARG A 20 -0.88 -16.25 1.38
CA ARG A 20 -1.22 -15.89 2.76
C ARG A 20 -1.08 -17.09 3.71
N ILE A 21 -1.71 -18.22 3.38
CA ILE A 21 -1.65 -19.43 4.21
C ILE A 21 -0.21 -19.94 4.34
N ARG A 22 0.58 -19.86 3.27
CA ARG A 22 2.02 -20.21 3.31
C ARG A 22 2.78 -19.30 4.28
N LEU A 23 2.52 -18.00 4.24
CA LEU A 23 3.17 -17.01 5.09
C LEU A 23 2.80 -17.19 6.57
N GLU A 24 1.52 -17.42 6.86
CA GLU A 24 1.00 -17.69 8.21
C GLU A 24 1.61 -18.97 8.82
N ARG A 25 1.98 -19.94 7.98
CA ARG A 25 2.68 -21.17 8.39
C ARG A 25 4.20 -20.99 8.57
N GLY A 26 4.71 -19.76 8.49
CA GLY A 26 6.14 -19.45 8.63
C GLY A 26 6.98 -19.80 7.41
N LYS A 27 6.36 -20.06 6.24
CA LYS A 27 7.07 -20.32 4.99
C LYS A 27 7.17 -19.04 4.16
N TYR A 28 8.22 -18.27 4.42
CA TYR A 28 8.54 -17.00 3.73
C TYR A 28 9.19 -17.17 2.36
N ASP A 29 9.17 -18.39 1.80
CA ASP A 29 9.80 -18.65 0.53
C ASP A 29 8.98 -18.04 -0.62
N VAL A 30 9.62 -17.13 -1.35
CA VAL A 30 9.10 -16.45 -2.53
C VAL A 30 9.27 -17.28 -3.81
N THR A 31 9.88 -18.47 -3.72
CA THR A 31 9.93 -19.40 -4.85
C THR A 31 8.52 -19.76 -5.32
N GLY A 32 8.33 -19.69 -6.64
CA GLY A 32 7.05 -19.97 -7.30
C GLY A 32 6.09 -18.79 -7.44
N ILE A 33 6.43 -17.58 -6.94
CA ILE A 33 5.65 -16.38 -7.23
C ILE A 33 6.03 -15.88 -8.63
N SER A 34 5.24 -16.26 -9.64
CA SER A 34 5.45 -15.83 -11.03
C SER A 34 4.78 -14.49 -11.35
N ASP A 35 3.77 -14.09 -10.59
CA ASP A 35 2.99 -12.88 -10.82
C ASP A 35 3.23 -11.83 -9.71
N PRO A 36 3.85 -10.68 -10.03
CA PRO A 36 4.07 -9.60 -9.07
C PRO A 36 2.78 -8.95 -8.56
N HIS A 37 1.66 -9.06 -9.28
CA HIS A 37 0.36 -8.52 -8.85
C HIS A 37 -0.21 -9.30 -7.67
N VAL A 38 0.10 -10.59 -7.56
CA VAL A 38 -0.30 -11.44 -6.43
C VAL A 38 0.42 -11.01 -5.17
N ALA A 39 1.75 -10.86 -5.23
CA ALA A 39 2.54 -10.35 -4.10
C ALA A 39 2.11 -8.94 -3.67
N SER A 40 1.87 -8.05 -4.65
CA SER A 40 1.40 -6.68 -4.39
C SER A 40 0.01 -6.67 -3.75
N SER A 41 -0.87 -7.57 -4.16
CA SER A 41 -2.23 -7.69 -3.60
C SER A 41 -2.22 -8.27 -2.18
N LEU A 42 -1.36 -9.26 -1.92
CA LEU A 42 -1.15 -9.79 -0.57
C LEU A 42 -0.63 -8.70 0.38
N LEU A 43 0.35 -7.90 -0.05
CA LEU A 43 0.89 -6.80 0.77
C LEU A 43 -0.20 -5.76 1.11
N LYS A 44 -1.03 -5.38 0.13
CA LYS A 44 -2.17 -4.47 0.36
C LYS A 44 -3.20 -5.08 1.32
N LEU A 45 -3.47 -6.38 1.21
CA LEU A 45 -4.39 -7.07 2.11
C LEU A 45 -3.85 -7.05 3.54
N TRP A 46 -2.58 -7.41 3.72
CA TRP A 46 -1.92 -7.40 5.02
C TRP A 46 -1.96 -6.02 5.68
N LEU A 47 -1.65 -4.95 4.94
CA LEU A 47 -1.72 -3.58 5.45
C LEU A 47 -3.14 -3.16 5.91
N ARG A 48 -4.19 -3.77 5.36
CA ARG A 48 -5.58 -3.51 5.77
C ARG A 48 -6.02 -4.33 6.98
N GLU A 49 -5.36 -5.45 7.24
CA GLU A 49 -5.69 -6.37 8.34
C GLU A 49 -4.90 -6.07 9.63
N VAL A 50 -3.93 -5.17 9.57
CA VAL A 50 -3.22 -4.69 10.77
C VAL A 50 -4.21 -4.01 11.71
N ALA A 51 -4.08 -4.26 13.01
CA ALA A 51 -5.02 -3.81 14.04
C ALA A 51 -5.17 -2.28 14.09
N GLU A 52 -4.05 -1.56 13.90
CA GLU A 52 -4.01 -0.11 13.83
C GLU A 52 -3.71 0.32 12.39
N PRO A 53 -4.36 1.38 11.88
CA PRO A 53 -4.06 1.90 10.55
C PRO A 53 -2.60 2.37 10.49
N LEU A 54 -1.98 2.21 9.31
CA LEU A 54 -0.59 2.63 9.09
C LEU A 54 -0.37 4.12 9.41
N ILE A 55 -1.39 4.93 9.16
CA ILE A 55 -1.46 6.32 9.60
C ILE A 55 -2.36 6.34 10.84
N PRO A 56 -1.81 6.58 12.04
CA PRO A 56 -2.60 6.72 13.26
C PRO A 56 -3.70 7.77 13.10
N ALA A 57 -4.86 7.54 13.73
CA ALA A 57 -6.00 8.46 13.64
C ALA A 57 -5.64 9.88 14.11
N ASP A 58 -4.81 9.99 15.15
CA ASP A 58 -4.35 11.27 15.71
C ASP A 58 -3.52 12.10 14.71
N LEU A 59 -2.86 11.44 13.75
CA LEU A 59 -2.04 12.11 12.73
C LEU A 59 -2.81 12.35 11.42
N TYR A 60 -4.03 11.84 11.30
CA TYR A 60 -4.79 11.89 10.06
C TYR A 60 -5.14 13.33 9.67
N ASP A 61 -5.70 14.09 10.61
CA ASP A 61 -6.11 15.47 10.37
C ASP A 61 -4.90 16.38 10.11
N ASP A 62 -3.79 16.16 10.81
CA ASP A 62 -2.53 16.86 10.58
C ASP A 62 -2.00 16.64 9.16
N CYS A 63 -2.04 15.39 8.67
CA CYS A 63 -1.66 15.06 7.29
C CYS A 63 -2.50 15.81 6.25
N ILE A 64 -3.80 15.96 6.50
CA ILE A 64 -4.72 16.68 5.61
C ILE A 64 -4.46 18.19 5.67
N ASN A 65 -4.19 18.74 6.85
CA ASN A 65 -3.93 20.17 7.03
C ASN A 65 -2.62 20.59 6.35
N ILE A 66 -1.53 19.83 6.53
CA ILE A 66 -0.24 20.07 5.85
C ILE A 66 -0.41 20.06 4.32
N ARG A 67 -1.14 19.08 3.78
CA ARG A 67 -1.44 18.97 2.34
C ARG A 67 -2.18 20.21 1.81
N ARG A 68 -3.12 20.76 2.60
CA ARG A 68 -3.91 21.95 2.23
C ARG A 68 -3.05 23.21 2.24
N GLU A 69 -2.20 23.38 3.24
CA GLU A 69 -1.32 24.54 3.39
C GLU A 69 -0.26 24.59 2.28
N ALA A 70 0.30 23.43 1.90
CA ALA A 70 1.24 23.32 0.77
C ALA A 70 0.65 23.69 -0.61
N THR A 71 -0.68 23.92 -0.71
CA THR A 71 -1.34 24.33 -1.96
C THR A 71 -1.49 25.85 -2.11
N ILE A 72 -1.05 26.64 -1.11
CA ILE A 72 -0.94 28.09 -1.27
C ILE A 72 0.42 28.36 -1.93
N PRO A 73 0.49 28.79 -3.20
CA PRO A 73 1.74 29.35 -3.69
C PRO A 73 2.05 30.58 -2.85
N GLU A 74 3.24 30.62 -2.27
CA GLU A 74 3.92 31.86 -1.93
C GLU A 74 4.02 32.71 -3.22
N SER A 75 2.96 33.42 -3.58
CA SER A 75 3.15 34.74 -4.18
C SER A 75 3.33 35.68 -3.00
N GLU A 76 4.59 35.78 -2.58
CA GLU A 76 5.09 36.83 -1.70
C GLU A 76 4.59 38.20 -2.19
N GLU A 77 4.21 38.98 -1.19
CA GLU A 77 4.19 40.42 -1.19
C GLU A 77 5.48 40.98 -1.81
N ASP A 78 5.37 41.73 -2.90
CA ASP A 78 6.40 42.69 -3.30
C ASP A 78 5.69 44.03 -3.61
N VAL A 79 5.76 44.93 -2.60
CA VAL A 79 5.69 46.41 -2.61
C VAL A 79 4.58 47.10 -3.41
#